data_AF-A0A5N0HL09-F1
#
_entry.id   AF-A0A5N0HL09-F1
#
_cell.length_a   1.000
_cell.length_b   1.000
_cell.length_c   1.000
_cell.angle_alpha   90.00
_cell.angle_beta   90.00
_cell.angle_gamma   90.00
#
_symmetry.space_group_name_H-M   'P 1'
#
loop_
_entity.id
_entity.type
_entity.pdbx_description
1 polymer ?
#
loop_
_entity_poly.entity_id
_entity_poly.type
_entity_poly.pdbx_seq_one_letter_code
_entity_poly.pdbx_strand_id
1 'polypeptide(L)'
;NWFESPYHGKFAVGWGMGPTLIDVAPTLAQWYYQHAGPKDEFIADVSGIGYIDPAVWADRLDDREAAFEDFYRWTWTYMQRMDMKTVRVIQSYAPDNDKDMADIARVAAALPQVEFFMPDYGYAGEEGYRRITYQLPDGQVVFRAATRWTPDKAKETSYLVDQIRTRVAATRPAFINVFIWNWGMNMGGLYSVLKALGPDYVDVTPSELNALYRASRR
;
A
#
# COMPACT_ATOMS: atom_id res chain seq x y z
N ASN A 1 12.14 7.75 -16.13
CA ASN A 1 11.88 8.42 -14.84
C ASN A 1 10.39 8.52 -14.57
N TRP A 2 9.96 8.27 -13.33
CA TRP A 2 8.55 8.28 -12.90
C TRP A 2 8.03 9.70 -12.65
N PHE A 3 8.68 10.46 -11.77
CA PHE A 3 8.32 11.86 -11.45
C PHE A 3 8.51 12.82 -12.64
N GLU A 4 9.48 12.57 -13.52
CA GLU A 4 9.68 13.41 -14.73
C GLU A 4 8.76 13.02 -15.90
N SER A 5 7.88 12.05 -15.71
CA SER A 5 7.00 11.60 -16.78
C SER A 5 6.01 12.72 -17.16
N PRO A 6 5.70 12.92 -18.46
CA PRO A 6 4.63 13.84 -18.87
C PRO A 6 3.22 13.40 -18.43
N TYR A 7 3.11 12.26 -17.75
CA TYR A 7 1.88 11.77 -17.13
C TYR A 7 1.83 11.98 -15.61
N HIS A 8 2.91 12.42 -14.98
CA HIS A 8 2.91 12.79 -13.57
C HIS A 8 1.91 13.92 -13.30
N GLY A 9 1.21 13.85 -12.17
CA GLY A 9 0.13 14.77 -11.81
C GLY A 9 -1.19 14.60 -12.60
N LYS A 10 -1.28 13.69 -13.59
CA LYS A 10 -2.54 13.45 -14.32
C LYS A 10 -3.53 12.57 -13.56
N PHE A 11 -3.04 11.69 -12.70
CA PHE A 11 -3.81 10.77 -11.86
C PHE A 11 -3.12 10.59 -10.50
N ALA A 12 -3.87 10.12 -9.51
CA ALA A 12 -3.39 9.89 -8.16
C ALA A 12 -2.51 8.65 -8.06
N VAL A 13 -1.41 8.77 -7.30
CA VAL A 13 -0.43 7.70 -7.08
C VAL A 13 0.04 7.69 -5.63
N GLY A 14 -0.02 6.50 -5.01
CA GLY A 14 0.71 6.22 -3.78
C GLY A 14 2.15 5.79 -4.09
N TRP A 15 3.12 6.51 -3.55
CA TRP A 15 4.55 6.28 -3.78
C TRP A 15 5.18 5.59 -2.59
N GLY A 16 5.73 4.40 -2.81
CA GLY A 16 6.54 3.73 -1.79
C GLY A 16 7.85 4.48 -1.54
N MET A 17 8.09 4.88 -0.30
CA MET A 17 9.33 5.51 0.12
C MET A 17 9.74 4.99 1.49
N GLY A 18 11.00 4.56 1.62
CA GLY A 18 11.58 4.21 2.91
C GLY A 18 11.68 5.46 3.78
N PRO A 19 11.06 5.50 4.97
CA PRO A 19 10.99 6.74 5.75
C PRO A 19 12.35 7.12 6.35
N THR A 20 13.31 6.19 6.41
CA THR A 20 14.72 6.42 6.77
C THR A 20 15.49 7.24 5.73
N LEU A 21 14.91 7.50 4.55
CA LEU A 21 15.50 8.37 3.52
C LEU A 21 15.82 9.76 4.08
N ILE A 22 15.07 10.24 5.07
CA ILE A 22 15.33 11.51 5.76
C ILE A 22 16.71 11.59 6.40
N ASP A 23 17.28 10.47 6.85
CA ASP A 23 18.59 10.46 7.50
C ASP A 23 19.72 10.14 6.53
N VAL A 24 19.47 9.26 5.55
CA VAL A 24 20.50 8.80 4.61
C VAL A 24 20.63 9.66 3.36
N ALA A 25 19.55 10.35 2.95
CA ALA A 25 19.52 11.23 1.79
C ALA A 25 18.45 12.34 1.95
N PRO A 26 18.57 13.22 2.98
CA PRO A 26 17.57 14.24 3.28
C PRO A 26 17.24 15.18 2.11
N THR A 27 18.25 15.54 1.31
CA THR A 27 18.05 16.41 0.15
C THR A 27 17.26 15.72 -0.96
N LEU A 28 17.38 14.40 -1.10
CA LEU A 28 16.60 13.62 -2.04
C LEU A 28 15.15 13.47 -1.57
N ALA A 29 14.95 13.16 -0.28
CA ALA A 29 13.61 13.16 0.32
C ALA A 29 12.94 14.53 0.12
N GLN A 30 13.62 15.62 0.49
CA GLN A 30 13.13 16.99 0.31
C GLN A 30 12.76 17.28 -1.15
N TRP A 31 13.59 16.86 -2.11
CA TRP A 31 13.29 17.04 -3.53
C TRP A 31 11.96 16.38 -3.90
N TYR A 32 11.70 15.12 -3.49
CA TYR A 32 10.44 14.45 -3.78
C TYR A 32 9.22 15.17 -3.19
N TYR A 33 9.29 15.63 -1.93
CA TYR A 33 8.19 16.39 -1.32
C TYR A 33 7.97 17.75 -2.00
N GLN A 34 9.03 18.41 -2.48
CA GLN A 34 8.91 19.69 -3.20
C GLN A 34 8.33 19.53 -4.62
N HIS A 35 8.46 18.35 -5.21
CA HIS A 35 7.97 18.06 -6.56
C HIS A 35 6.66 17.24 -6.57
N ALA A 36 6.20 16.80 -5.40
CA ALA A 36 4.90 16.17 -5.23
C ALA A 36 3.78 17.20 -5.41
N GLY A 37 2.74 16.82 -6.14
CA GLY A 37 1.49 17.57 -6.26
C GLY A 37 0.37 16.97 -5.40
N PRO A 38 -0.85 17.51 -5.46
CA PRO A 38 -2.01 17.02 -4.70
C PRO A 38 -2.43 15.58 -5.00
N LYS A 39 -1.90 15.00 -6.09
CA LYS A 39 -2.17 13.63 -6.54
C LYS A 39 -1.08 12.64 -6.11
N ASP A 40 -0.07 13.09 -5.38
CA ASP A 40 1.02 12.26 -4.90
C ASP A 40 0.91 12.08 -3.39
N GLU A 41 1.03 10.86 -2.91
CA GLU A 41 1.08 10.57 -1.47
C GLU A 41 2.16 9.53 -1.20
N PHE A 42 3.07 9.83 -0.27
CA PHE A 42 4.12 8.89 0.12
C PHE A 42 3.63 7.94 1.21
N ILE A 43 3.95 6.66 1.06
CA ILE A 43 3.64 5.61 2.04
C ILE A 43 4.95 5.03 2.57
N ALA A 44 4.99 4.68 3.86
CA ALA A 44 6.14 4.03 4.45
C ALA A 44 6.27 2.62 3.87
N ASP A 45 7.30 2.38 3.07
CA ASP A 45 7.43 1.20 2.22
C ASP A 45 8.86 0.70 2.21
N VAL A 46 9.15 -0.60 2.27
CA VAL A 46 8.44 -1.74 2.90
C VAL A 46 9.42 -2.23 3.98
N SER A 47 9.07 -2.67 5.19
CA SER A 47 7.75 -2.90 5.81
C SER A 47 7.39 -1.84 6.87
N GLY A 48 7.89 -0.62 6.70
CA GLY A 48 7.96 0.41 7.75
C GLY A 48 9.32 1.07 7.73
N ILE A 49 9.98 1.17 8.88
CA ILE A 49 11.32 1.79 8.99
C ILE A 49 12.43 1.03 8.21
N GLY A 50 12.23 -0.25 7.89
CA GLY A 50 13.20 -1.02 7.12
C GLY A 50 12.59 -2.23 6.42
N TYR A 51 13.29 -2.71 5.40
CA TYR A 51 12.85 -3.85 4.60
C TYR A 51 13.22 -5.18 5.22
N ILE A 52 12.34 -5.62 6.12
CA ILE A 52 12.38 -6.93 6.78
C ILE A 52 10.96 -7.48 6.91
N ASP A 53 10.87 -8.76 7.29
CA ASP A 53 9.70 -9.30 7.97
C ASP A 53 9.88 -9.09 9.48
N PRO A 54 9.14 -8.17 10.11
CA PRO A 54 9.34 -7.84 11.52
C PRO A 54 9.03 -9.00 12.47
N ALA A 55 8.04 -9.84 12.15
CA ALA A 55 7.70 -11.00 12.98
C ALA A 55 8.82 -12.04 12.94
N VAL A 56 9.29 -12.40 11.74
CA VAL A 56 10.39 -13.36 11.56
C VAL A 56 11.72 -12.83 12.11
N TRP A 57 11.96 -11.51 12.05
CA TRP A 57 13.13 -10.90 12.68
C TRP A 57 13.04 -10.94 14.20
N ALA A 58 11.90 -10.51 14.76
CA ALA A 58 11.68 -10.47 16.20
C ALA A 58 11.77 -11.85 16.85
N ASP A 59 11.26 -12.89 16.18
CA ASP A 59 11.33 -14.28 16.67
C ASP A 59 12.74 -14.80 16.93
N ARG A 60 13.76 -14.19 16.30
CA ARG A 60 15.18 -14.54 16.48
C ARG A 60 15.85 -13.80 17.65
N LEU A 61 15.14 -12.92 18.35
CA LEU A 61 15.66 -12.14 19.46
C LEU A 61 15.15 -12.69 20.79
N ASP A 62 15.86 -12.35 21.88
CA ASP A 62 15.51 -12.81 23.23
C ASP A 62 14.17 -12.24 23.70
N ASP A 63 13.94 -10.94 23.47
CA ASP A 63 12.67 -10.25 23.78
C ASP A 63 11.88 -9.97 22.51
N ARG A 64 11.18 -11.00 22.03
CA ARG A 64 10.48 -11.02 20.73
C ARG A 64 9.38 -9.97 20.65
N GLU A 65 8.53 -9.87 21.67
CA GLU A 65 7.43 -8.92 21.67
C GLU A 65 7.95 -7.48 21.75
N ALA A 66 8.90 -7.20 22.66
CA ALA A 66 9.47 -5.86 22.73
C ALA A 66 10.18 -5.46 21.43
N ALA A 67 10.90 -6.39 20.78
CA ALA A 67 11.54 -6.12 19.50
C ALA A 67 10.52 -5.78 18.39
N PHE A 68 9.44 -6.56 18.29
CA PHE A 68 8.37 -6.30 17.33
C PHE A 68 7.71 -4.93 17.57
N GLU A 69 7.35 -4.63 18.82
CA GLU A 69 6.75 -3.35 19.19
C GLU A 69 7.72 -2.18 18.94
N ASP A 70 9.01 -2.34 19.27
CA ASP A 70 10.02 -1.30 19.05
C ASP A 70 10.22 -1.00 17.57
N PHE A 71 10.20 -2.02 16.70
CA PHE A 71 10.28 -1.82 15.25
C PHE A 71 9.15 -0.89 14.76
N TYR A 72 7.93 -1.11 15.24
CA TYR A 72 6.78 -0.31 14.85
C TYR A 72 6.74 1.06 15.55
N ARG A 73 7.20 1.17 16.80
CA ARG A 73 7.41 2.46 17.47
C ARG A 73 8.39 3.34 16.70
N TRP A 74 9.49 2.76 16.22
CA TRP A 74 10.44 3.46 15.36
C TRP A 74 9.83 3.79 13.99
N THR A 75 9.07 2.87 13.40
CA THR A 75 8.31 3.14 12.16
C THR A 75 7.40 4.35 12.32
N TRP A 76 6.61 4.43 13.39
CA TRP A 76 5.76 5.58 13.67
C TRP A 76 6.56 6.88 13.80
N THR A 77 7.66 6.86 14.56
CA THR A 77 8.53 8.03 14.74
C THR A 77 8.99 8.60 13.39
N TYR A 78 9.39 7.74 12.46
CA TYR A 78 9.84 8.15 11.14
C TYR A 78 8.71 8.53 10.18
N MET A 79 7.56 7.85 10.27
CA MET A 79 6.36 8.25 9.54
C MET A 79 5.95 9.69 9.88
N GLN A 80 6.00 10.07 11.15
CA GLN A 80 5.73 11.45 11.58
C GLN A 80 6.72 12.46 10.98
N ARG A 81 8.01 12.11 10.94
CA ARG A 81 9.06 12.97 10.37
C ARG A 81 8.94 13.15 8.86
N MET A 82 8.26 12.22 8.19
CA MET A 82 8.09 12.17 6.74
C MET A 82 6.63 12.40 6.30
N ASP A 83 5.74 12.88 7.17
CA ASP A 83 4.32 13.10 6.82
C ASP A 83 3.64 11.87 6.16
N MET A 84 4.00 10.66 6.59
CA MET A 84 3.43 9.42 6.06
C MET A 84 2.28 8.95 6.95
N LYS A 85 1.13 8.67 6.33
CA LYS A 85 -0.12 8.33 7.03
C LYS A 85 -0.43 6.84 7.07
N THR A 86 0.24 6.06 6.21
CA THR A 86 0.05 4.62 6.10
C THR A 86 1.38 3.94 5.80
N VAL A 87 1.40 2.63 6.02
CA VAL A 87 2.55 1.74 5.85
C VAL A 87 2.15 0.56 4.98
N ARG A 88 3.05 0.18 4.07
CA ARG A 88 3.03 -1.13 3.42
C ARG A 88 3.82 -2.10 4.27
N VAL A 89 3.18 -3.18 4.69
CA VAL A 89 3.79 -4.27 5.44
C VAL A 89 4.00 -5.45 4.51
N ILE A 90 5.18 -6.08 4.53
CA ILE A 90 5.42 -7.30 3.75
C ILE A 90 4.66 -8.49 4.36
N GLN A 91 4.26 -9.42 3.48
CA GLN A 91 3.76 -10.77 3.79
C GLN A 91 2.60 -10.77 4.77
N SER A 92 1.39 -10.77 4.22
CA SER A 92 0.24 -11.15 5.01
C SER A 92 -0.63 -12.21 4.34
N TYR A 93 -0.14 -13.07 3.45
CA TYR A 93 -0.98 -14.18 2.97
C TYR A 93 -0.21 -15.43 2.50
N ALA A 94 -0.51 -16.55 3.14
CA ALA A 94 -0.47 -17.89 2.58
C ALA A 94 -1.92 -18.41 2.47
N PRO A 95 -2.29 -19.15 1.40
CA PRO A 95 -3.68 -19.55 1.09
C PRO A 95 -4.50 -20.23 2.20
N ASP A 96 -3.87 -20.69 3.28
CA ASP A 96 -4.46 -21.53 4.34
C ASP A 96 -4.32 -21.00 5.78
N ASN A 97 -3.91 -19.73 6.01
CA ASN A 97 -3.57 -19.31 7.38
C ASN A 97 -4.52 -18.24 7.97
N ASP A 98 -5.31 -18.62 8.99
CA ASP A 98 -5.94 -17.66 9.91
C ASP A 98 -4.90 -16.74 10.60
N LYS A 99 -3.62 -17.14 10.59
CA LYS A 99 -2.49 -16.36 11.13
C LYS A 99 -2.22 -15.07 10.36
N ASP A 100 -2.55 -14.99 9.08
CA ASP A 100 -2.26 -13.81 8.26
C ASP A 100 -3.12 -12.58 8.61
N MET A 101 -4.37 -12.81 8.99
CA MET A 101 -5.22 -11.77 9.58
C MET A 101 -4.77 -11.41 11.00
N ALA A 102 -4.22 -12.39 11.73
CA ALA A 102 -3.62 -12.15 13.03
C ALA A 102 -2.35 -11.30 12.90
N ASP A 103 -1.58 -11.45 11.82
CA ASP A 103 -0.35 -10.68 11.59
C ASP A 103 -0.65 -9.20 11.35
N ILE A 104 -1.59 -8.86 10.45
CA ILE A 104 -1.94 -7.45 10.25
C ILE A 104 -2.64 -6.84 11.47
N ALA A 105 -3.44 -7.60 12.22
CA ALA A 105 -4.05 -7.13 13.46
C ALA A 105 -2.97 -6.87 14.53
N ARG A 106 -1.94 -7.72 14.63
CA ARG A 106 -0.78 -7.51 15.52
C ARG A 106 -0.01 -6.25 15.15
N VAL A 107 0.22 -6.02 13.85
CA VAL A 107 0.84 -4.78 13.37
C VAL A 107 -0.03 -3.56 13.71
N ALA A 108 -1.34 -3.67 13.49
CA ALA A 108 -2.27 -2.59 13.81
C ALA A 108 -2.31 -2.26 15.30
N ALA A 109 -2.18 -3.27 16.16
CA ALA A 109 -2.06 -3.08 17.61
C ALA A 109 -0.73 -2.41 18.01
N ALA A 110 0.37 -2.67 17.28
CA ALA A 110 1.65 -2.00 17.47
C ALA A 110 1.73 -0.59 16.84
N LEU A 111 0.77 -0.24 15.97
CA LEU A 111 0.62 1.06 15.31
C LEU A 111 -0.80 1.64 15.50
N PRO A 112 -1.27 1.86 16.75
CA PRO A 112 -2.63 2.32 17.00
C PRO A 112 -2.92 3.72 16.43
N GLN A 113 -1.88 4.51 16.12
CA GLN A 113 -1.98 5.84 15.51
C GLN A 113 -2.29 5.79 14.01
N VAL A 114 -2.08 4.65 13.36
CA VAL A 114 -2.28 4.49 11.91
C VAL A 114 -3.71 4.04 11.64
N GLU A 115 -4.49 4.88 10.95
CA GLU A 115 -5.91 4.64 10.70
C GLU A 115 -6.17 3.60 9.60
N PHE A 116 -5.20 3.35 8.72
CA PHE A 116 -5.33 2.39 7.63
C PHE A 116 -3.98 1.83 7.17
N PHE A 117 -4.02 0.60 6.66
CA PHE A 117 -2.85 -0.16 6.20
C PHE A 117 -3.02 -0.57 4.75
N MET A 118 -1.90 -0.64 4.02
CA MET A 118 -1.86 -1.09 2.62
C MET A 118 -0.85 -2.24 2.46
N PRO A 119 -1.12 -3.40 3.07
CA PRO A 119 -0.16 -4.51 3.10
C PRO A 119 0.00 -5.18 1.73
N ASP A 120 0.94 -6.12 1.72
CA ASP A 120 1.29 -7.03 0.64
C ASP A 120 2.13 -6.42 -0.48
N TYR A 121 3.05 -7.23 -0.99
CA TYR A 121 3.85 -6.94 -2.17
C TYR A 121 3.22 -7.64 -3.38
N GLY A 122 2.04 -7.15 -3.76
CA GLY A 122 1.19 -7.77 -4.78
C GLY A 122 0.19 -8.77 -4.20
N TYR A 123 -0.84 -9.07 -5.01
CA TYR A 123 -1.94 -9.95 -4.65
C TYR A 123 -1.45 -11.35 -4.31
N ALA A 124 -1.89 -11.85 -3.16
CA ALA A 124 -1.32 -13.04 -2.58
C ALA A 124 -2.27 -14.25 -2.61
N GLY A 125 -3.54 -14.06 -2.95
CA GLY A 125 -4.48 -15.17 -3.22
C GLY A 125 -5.82 -15.05 -2.51
N GLU A 126 -6.12 -13.89 -1.93
CA GLU A 126 -7.31 -13.60 -1.16
C GLU A 126 -8.59 -13.72 -2.01
N GLU A 127 -9.40 -14.73 -1.73
CA GLU A 127 -10.66 -14.92 -2.46
C GLU A 127 -11.77 -13.99 -1.96
N GLY A 128 -12.26 -13.14 -2.88
CA GLY A 128 -13.39 -12.25 -2.64
C GLY A 128 -13.02 -10.86 -2.10
N TYR A 129 -13.83 -9.87 -2.46
CA TYR A 129 -13.60 -8.46 -2.16
C TYR A 129 -13.41 -8.17 -0.65
N ARG A 130 -14.18 -8.83 0.22
CA ARG A 130 -14.10 -8.63 1.68
C ARG A 130 -12.80 -9.15 2.31
N ARG A 131 -12.02 -9.97 1.60
CA ARG A 131 -10.70 -10.40 2.07
C ARG A 131 -9.60 -9.42 1.69
N ILE A 132 -9.78 -8.61 0.64
CA ILE A 132 -8.81 -7.57 0.25
C ILE A 132 -9.11 -6.19 0.83
N THR A 133 -10.35 -5.94 1.26
CA THR A 133 -10.75 -4.67 1.86
C THR A 133 -11.71 -4.89 3.02
N TYR A 134 -11.24 -4.57 4.23
CA TYR A 134 -11.96 -4.82 5.47
C TYR A 134 -11.53 -3.84 6.56
N GLN A 135 -12.29 -3.85 7.64
CA GLN A 135 -12.01 -3.07 8.84
C GLN A 135 -11.69 -4.03 9.98
N LEU A 136 -10.60 -3.75 10.71
CA LEU A 136 -10.24 -4.47 11.93
C LEU A 136 -11.21 -4.09 13.07
N PRO A 137 -11.32 -4.91 14.13
CA PRO A 137 -12.21 -4.63 15.27
C PRO A 137 -12.00 -3.24 15.89
N ASP A 138 -10.75 -2.77 15.99
CA ASP A 138 -10.39 -1.47 16.56
C ASP A 138 -10.61 -0.29 15.58
N GLY A 139 -11.22 -0.56 14.43
CA GLY A 139 -11.69 0.44 13.50
C GLY A 139 -10.69 0.89 12.43
N GLN A 140 -9.46 0.40 12.48
CA GLN A 140 -8.44 0.59 11.43
C GLN A 140 -8.83 -0.17 10.16
N VAL A 141 -8.53 0.41 8.99
CA VAL A 141 -8.95 -0.16 7.69
C VAL A 141 -7.76 -0.83 7.02
N VAL A 142 -7.99 -1.96 6.36
CA VAL A 142 -6.95 -2.67 5.59
C VAL A 142 -7.34 -2.73 4.13
N PHE A 143 -6.43 -2.27 3.27
CA PHE A 143 -6.51 -2.38 1.81
C PHE A 143 -5.35 -3.21 1.29
N ARG A 144 -5.53 -4.54 1.28
CA ARG A 144 -4.54 -5.46 0.71
C ARG A 144 -4.34 -5.22 -0.78
N ALA A 145 -3.15 -5.57 -1.29
CA ALA A 145 -2.87 -5.51 -2.71
C ALA A 145 -3.87 -6.37 -3.51
N ALA A 146 -4.72 -5.75 -4.32
CA ALA A 146 -5.71 -6.44 -5.14
C ALA A 146 -5.10 -7.04 -6.43
N THR A 147 -3.94 -6.53 -6.85
CA THR A 147 -3.27 -6.88 -8.11
C THR A 147 -1.85 -7.39 -7.88
N ARG A 148 -1.36 -8.20 -8.80
CA ARG A 148 0.07 -8.60 -8.90
C ARG A 148 0.59 -8.34 -10.30
N TRP A 149 1.90 -8.47 -10.48
CA TRP A 149 2.56 -8.30 -11.77
C TRP A 149 2.54 -9.58 -12.60
N THR A 150 2.80 -9.41 -13.90
CA THR A 150 3.20 -10.49 -14.80
C THR A 150 4.65 -10.32 -15.26
N PRO A 151 5.41 -11.42 -15.46
CA PRO A 151 6.73 -11.33 -16.09
C PRO A 151 6.65 -10.89 -17.56
N ASP A 152 5.49 -11.03 -18.22
CA ASP A 152 5.26 -10.58 -19.59
C ASP A 152 4.88 -9.08 -19.61
N LYS A 153 5.90 -8.22 -19.71
CA LYS A 153 5.72 -6.76 -19.70
C LYS A 153 4.75 -6.25 -20.78
N ALA A 154 4.64 -6.94 -21.92
CA ALA A 154 3.74 -6.52 -23.00
C ALA A 154 2.26 -6.68 -22.60
N LYS A 155 1.97 -7.55 -21.63
CA LYS A 155 0.61 -7.81 -21.13
C LYS A 155 0.30 -7.12 -19.80
N GLU A 156 1.26 -6.45 -19.17
CA GLU A 156 1.08 -5.90 -17.82
C GLU A 156 -0.14 -4.95 -17.75
N THR A 157 -0.32 -4.07 -18.73
CA THR A 157 -1.49 -3.16 -18.78
C THR A 157 -2.82 -3.90 -18.80
N SER A 158 -3.01 -4.84 -19.75
CA SER A 158 -4.27 -5.60 -19.85
C SER A 158 -4.46 -6.50 -18.62
N TYR A 159 -3.37 -7.08 -18.11
CA TYR A 159 -3.39 -7.92 -16.93
C TYR A 159 -3.85 -7.17 -15.68
N LEU A 160 -3.41 -5.92 -15.49
CA LEU A 160 -3.89 -5.07 -14.41
C LEU A 160 -5.37 -4.73 -14.57
N VAL A 161 -5.81 -4.35 -15.78
CA VAL A 161 -7.23 -4.05 -16.06
C VAL A 161 -8.13 -5.24 -15.73
N ASP A 162 -7.76 -6.44 -16.18
CA ASP A 162 -8.52 -7.67 -15.95
C ASP A 162 -8.56 -8.05 -14.47
N GLN A 163 -7.44 -7.93 -13.77
CA GLN A 163 -7.40 -8.16 -12.32
C GLN A 163 -8.30 -7.18 -11.58
N ILE A 164 -8.21 -5.88 -11.85
CA ILE A 164 -9.03 -4.85 -11.20
C ILE A 164 -10.51 -5.17 -11.36
N ARG A 165 -10.96 -5.42 -12.59
CA ARG A 165 -12.37 -5.77 -12.89
C ARG A 165 -12.81 -7.05 -12.17
N THR A 166 -11.96 -8.06 -12.17
CA THR A 166 -12.24 -9.36 -11.53
C THR A 166 -12.35 -9.21 -10.01
N ARG A 167 -11.48 -8.41 -9.38
CA ARG A 167 -11.43 -8.25 -7.92
C ARG A 167 -12.60 -7.46 -7.35
N VAL A 168 -13.04 -6.43 -8.07
CA VAL A 168 -14.24 -5.68 -7.67
C VAL A 168 -15.53 -6.41 -8.05
N ALA A 169 -15.50 -7.20 -9.14
CA ALA A 169 -16.66 -7.92 -9.68
C ALA A 169 -17.91 -7.02 -9.73
N ALA A 170 -19.02 -7.44 -9.11
CA ALA A 170 -20.26 -6.68 -9.01
C ALA A 170 -20.32 -5.72 -7.80
N THR A 171 -19.29 -5.69 -6.95
CA THR A 171 -19.28 -4.86 -5.72
C THR A 171 -19.22 -3.39 -6.08
N ARG A 172 -20.22 -2.59 -5.68
CA ARG A 172 -20.26 -1.15 -5.91
C ARG A 172 -20.87 -0.43 -4.68
N PRO A 173 -20.24 0.67 -4.17
CA PRO A 173 -18.86 1.07 -4.47
C PRO A 173 -17.85 0.02 -3.99
N ALA A 174 -16.72 -0.09 -4.69
CA ALA A 174 -15.59 -0.92 -4.29
C ALA A 174 -14.35 -0.03 -4.12
N PHE A 175 -13.55 -0.33 -3.10
CA PHE A 175 -12.35 0.39 -2.71
C PHE A 175 -11.22 -0.62 -2.72
N ILE A 176 -10.18 -0.42 -3.54
CA ILE A 176 -9.10 -1.40 -3.68
C ILE A 176 -7.74 -0.69 -3.71
N ASN A 177 -6.73 -1.32 -3.12
CA ASN A 177 -5.33 -0.98 -3.32
C ASN A 177 -4.80 -1.72 -4.56
N VAL A 178 -4.45 -0.97 -5.61
CA VAL A 178 -3.85 -1.53 -6.82
C VAL A 178 -2.33 -1.48 -6.68
N PHE A 179 -1.71 -2.62 -6.39
CA PHE A 179 -0.26 -2.73 -6.35
C PHE A 179 0.34 -2.67 -7.76
N ILE A 180 1.34 -1.80 -7.93
CA ILE A 180 2.02 -1.56 -9.19
C ILE A 180 3.48 -2.00 -9.09
N TRP A 181 3.88 -2.91 -9.98
CA TRP A 181 5.28 -3.32 -10.07
C TRP A 181 6.08 -2.35 -10.93
N ASN A 182 6.90 -1.54 -10.27
CA ASN A 182 7.64 -0.43 -10.87
C ASN A 182 8.64 -0.84 -11.97
N TRP A 183 9.04 -2.11 -12.05
CA TRP A 183 9.98 -2.62 -13.07
C TRP A 183 9.30 -3.07 -14.37
N GLY A 184 8.01 -3.39 -14.32
CA GLY A 184 7.19 -3.81 -15.46
C GLY A 184 6.26 -2.72 -15.98
N MET A 185 6.09 -1.64 -15.21
CA MET A 185 5.14 -0.57 -15.49
C MET A 185 5.84 0.79 -15.63
N ASN A 186 5.11 1.78 -16.18
CA ASN A 186 5.48 3.18 -16.19
C ASN A 186 4.20 4.05 -16.15
N MET A 187 4.35 5.36 -15.95
CA MET A 187 3.21 6.28 -15.84
C MET A 187 2.31 6.31 -17.10
N GLY A 188 2.88 6.13 -18.31
CA GLY A 188 2.09 6.05 -19.55
C GLY A 188 1.26 4.77 -19.65
N GLY A 189 1.80 3.66 -19.12
CA GLY A 189 1.07 2.41 -18.96
C GLY A 189 -0.07 2.53 -17.95
N LEU A 190 0.17 3.15 -16.78
CA LEU A 190 -0.89 3.42 -15.79
C LEU A 190 -2.00 4.32 -16.35
N TYR A 191 -1.63 5.35 -17.10
CA TYR A 191 -2.60 6.19 -17.80
C TYR A 191 -3.45 5.37 -18.79
N SER A 192 -2.84 4.41 -19.48
CA SER A 192 -3.56 3.46 -20.36
C SER A 192 -4.48 2.52 -19.58
N VAL A 193 -4.06 2.05 -18.39
CA VAL A 193 -4.92 1.25 -17.49
C VAL A 193 -6.17 2.03 -17.11
N LEU A 194 -6.02 3.27 -16.62
CA LEU A 194 -7.16 4.11 -16.21
C LEU A 194 -8.12 4.39 -17.38
N LYS A 195 -7.58 4.69 -18.57
CA LYS A 195 -8.39 4.84 -19.78
C LYS A 195 -9.17 3.57 -20.14
N ALA A 196 -8.53 2.41 -20.02
CA ALA A 196 -9.16 1.14 -20.34
C ALA A 196 -10.24 0.73 -19.31
N LEU A 197 -10.05 1.10 -18.04
CA LEU A 197 -11.04 0.89 -16.98
C LEU A 197 -12.30 1.73 -17.20
N GLY A 198 -12.15 2.97 -17.65
CA GLY A 198 -13.25 3.87 -17.97
C GLY A 198 -13.78 4.66 -16.76
N PRO A 199 -14.83 5.47 -16.95
CA PRO A 199 -15.26 6.49 -15.97
C PRO A 199 -15.86 5.93 -14.67
N ASP A 200 -16.21 4.65 -14.63
CA ASP A 200 -16.71 4.00 -13.42
C ASP A 200 -15.61 3.70 -12.38
N TYR A 201 -14.34 3.92 -12.76
CA TYR A 201 -13.17 3.75 -11.89
C TYR A 201 -12.51 5.11 -11.68
N VAL A 202 -12.25 5.44 -10.42
CA VAL A 202 -11.67 6.73 -10.02
C VAL A 202 -10.35 6.46 -9.31
N ASP A 203 -9.28 7.07 -9.80
CA ASP A 203 -8.00 7.12 -9.09
C ASP A 203 -8.09 8.11 -7.92
N VAL A 204 -7.55 7.70 -6.78
CA VAL A 204 -7.53 8.48 -5.54
C VAL A 204 -6.21 8.23 -4.81
N THR A 205 -5.79 9.18 -3.97
CA THR A 205 -4.64 8.94 -3.09
C THR A 205 -4.98 7.88 -2.03
N PRO A 206 -3.99 7.22 -1.40
CA PRO A 206 -4.20 6.35 -0.24
C PRO A 206 -5.11 6.94 0.86
N SER A 207 -4.88 8.19 1.25
CA SER A 207 -5.71 8.87 2.25
C SER A 207 -7.14 9.12 1.76
N GLU A 208 -7.31 9.53 0.51
CA GLU A 208 -8.64 9.70 -0.10
C GLU A 208 -9.39 8.36 -0.19
N LEU A 209 -8.71 7.27 -0.52
CA LEU A 209 -9.27 5.91 -0.52
C LEU A 209 -9.83 5.54 0.87
N ASN A 210 -9.05 5.76 1.93
CA ASN A 210 -9.49 5.53 3.31
C ASN A 210 -10.69 6.42 3.67
N ALA A 211 -10.65 7.70 3.32
CA ALA A 211 -11.73 8.64 3.60
C ALA A 211 -13.04 8.24 2.92
N LEU A 212 -12.99 7.87 1.63
CA LEU A 212 -14.17 7.44 0.87
C LEU A 212 -14.73 6.10 1.40
N TYR A 213 -13.87 5.13 1.72
CA TYR A 213 -14.29 3.87 2.33
C TYR A 213 -15.05 4.13 3.63
N ARG A 214 -14.48 4.96 4.53
CA ARG A 214 -15.11 5.30 5.81
C ARG A 214 -16.43 6.04 5.62
N ALA A 215 -16.52 6.96 4.66
CA ALA A 215 -17.76 7.68 4.35
C ALA A 215 -18.86 6.74 3.83
N SER A 216 -18.51 5.72 3.06
CA SER A 216 -19.48 4.74 2.52
C SER A 216 -20.12 3.82 3.56
N ARG A 217 -19.56 3.80 4.78
CA ARG A 217 -20.02 2.96 5.91
C ARG A 217 -20.82 3.74 6.95
N ARG A 218 -21.00 5.05 6.75
CA ARG A 218 -21.83 5.91 7.61
C ARG A 218 -23.29 5.84 7.22
#